data_AF-A0A8S0H4R3-F1
#
_entry.id   AF-A0A8S0H4R3-F1
#
_cell.length_a   1.000
_cell.length_b   1.000
_cell.length_c   1.000
_cell.angle_alpha   90.00
_cell.angle_beta   90.00
_cell.angle_gamma   90.00
#
_symmetry.space_group_name_H-M   'P 1'
#
loop_
_entity.id
_entity.type
_entity.pdbx_description
1 polymer ?
#
loop_
_entity_poly.entity_id
_entity_poly.type
_entity_poly.pdbx_seq_one_letter_code
_entity_poly.pdbx_strand_id
1 'polypeptide(L)' 'MVEVEKKLMKFVPKEFLLDSHHWLILHGRYVCLARKPRCGSCRIEDLCEYKQKTSDD' A
#
# COMPACT_ATOMS: atom_id res chain seq x y z
N MET A 1 -0.71 -4.31 -16.27
CA MET A 1 -0.82 -2.98 -15.64
C MET A 1 -2.26 -2.48 -15.61
N VAL A 2 -2.99 -2.59 -16.71
CA VAL A 2 -4.38 -2.10 -16.87
C VAL A 2 -5.38 -2.63 -15.83
N GLU A 3 -5.24 -3.87 -15.36
CA GLU A 3 -6.20 -4.44 -14.40
C GLU A 3 -6.14 -3.75 -13.02
N VAL A 4 -4.94 -3.51 -12.51
CA VAL A 4 -4.72 -2.85 -11.21
C VAL A 4 -5.14 -1.39 -11.28
N GLU A 5 -4.81 -0.70 -12.38
CA GLU A 5 -5.19 0.69 -12.63
C GLU A 5 -6.72 0.87 -12.67
N LYS A 6 -7.43 0.00 -13.40
CA LYS A 6 -8.91 0.01 -13.45
C LYS A 6 -9.54 -0.18 -12.07
N LYS A 7 -8.97 -1.05 -11.24
CA LYS A 7 -9.43 -1.27 -9.86
C LYS A 7 -9.19 -0.01 -9.01
N LEU A 8 -8.01 0.60 -9.09
CA LEU A 8 -7.72 1.84 -8.37
C LEU A 8 -8.67 2.98 -8.77
N MET A 9 -8.90 3.19 -10.06
CA MET A 9 -9.85 4.22 -10.53
C MET A 9 -11.29 3.96 -10.07
N LYS A 10 -11.67 2.70 -9.82
CA LYS A 10 -13.01 2.32 -9.35
C LYS A 10 -13.19 2.57 -7.85
N PHE A 11 -12.16 2.33 -7.04
CA PHE A 11 -12.27 2.36 -5.58
C PHE A 11 -11.72 3.64 -4.94
N VAL A 12 -10.80 4.35 -5.59
CA VAL A 12 -10.23 5.59 -5.07
C VAL A 12 -11.13 6.77 -5.49
N PRO A 13 -11.65 7.57 -4.55
CA PRO A 13 -12.38 8.80 -4.87
C PRO A 13 -11.54 9.75 -5.74
N LYS A 14 -12.20 10.49 -6.64
CA LYS A 14 -11.51 11.31 -7.67
C LYS A 14 -10.53 12.32 -7.08
N GLU A 15 -10.85 12.90 -5.92
CA GLU A 15 -10.01 13.86 -5.22
C GLU A 15 -8.65 13.29 -4.78
N PHE A 16 -8.57 11.97 -4.55
CA PHE A 16 -7.35 11.30 -4.08
C PHE A 16 -6.57 10.62 -5.21
N LEU A 17 -7.02 10.66 -6.46
CA LEU A 17 -6.37 9.91 -7.54
C LEU A 17 -4.91 10.33 -7.76
N LEU A 18 -4.63 11.64 -7.76
CA LEU A 18 -3.27 12.15 -7.97
C LEU A 18 -2.33 11.81 -6.81
N ASP A 19 -2.81 11.97 -5.58
CA ASP A 19 -2.00 11.74 -4.39
C ASP A 19 -1.84 10.25 -4.07
N SER A 20 -2.87 9.43 -4.31
CA SER A 20 -2.84 7.98 -4.06
C SER A 20 -1.72 7.29 -4.82
N HIS A 21 -1.42 7.74 -6.04
CA HIS A 21 -0.28 7.22 -6.81
C HIS A 21 1.04 7.40 -6.05
N HIS A 22 1.31 8.63 -5.59
CA HIS A 22 2.52 8.93 -4.82
C HIS A 22 2.53 8.21 -3.47
N TRP A 23 1.39 8.11 -2.78
CA TRP A 23 1.28 7.39 -1.52
C TRP A 23 1.65 5.91 -1.69
N LEU A 24 1.12 5.24 -2.70
CA LEU A 24 1.42 3.82 -2.95
C LEU A 24 2.90 3.59 -3.29
N ILE A 25 3.51 4.48 -4.09
CA ILE A 25 4.93 4.40 -4.41
C ILE A 25 5.80 4.60 -3.17
N LEU A 26 5.55 5.66 -2.40
CA LEU A 26 6.33 5.96 -1.20
C LEU A 26 6.15 4.88 -0.14
N HIS A 27 4.92 4.38 0.03
CA HIS A 27 4.62 3.31 0.96
C HIS A 27 5.35 2.01 0.56
N GLY A 28 5.33 1.61 -0.70
CA GLY A 28 6.10 0.46 -1.18
C GLY A 28 7.62 0.63 -1.06
N ARG A 29 8.12 1.86 -1.25
CA ARG A 29 9.56 2.15 -1.17
C ARG A 29 10.12 2.14 0.25
N TYR A 30 9.33 2.57 1.24
CA TYR A 30 9.85 2.80 2.60
C TYR A 30 9.22 1.92 3.69
N VAL A 31 8.06 1.32 3.43
CA VAL A 31 7.31 0.53 4.44
C VAL A 31 7.02 -0.88 3.93
N CYS A 32 6.25 -1.02 2.84
CA CYS A 32 5.85 -2.30 2.26
C CYS A 32 6.92 -2.83 1.28
N LEU A 33 8.11 -3.10 1.81
CA LEU A 33 9.27 -3.56 1.06
C LEU A 33 9.07 -4.98 0.52
N ALA A 34 9.55 -5.26 -0.70
CA ALA A 34 9.31 -6.51 -1.41
C ALA A 34 9.83 -7.79 -0.71
N ARG A 35 10.89 -7.68 0.10
CA ARG A 35 11.50 -8.85 0.78
C ARG A 35 11.10 -8.99 2.24
N LYS A 36 11.19 -7.89 3.02
CA LYS A 36 10.82 -7.85 4.44
C LYS A 36 10.03 -6.56 4.69
N PRO A 37 8.69 -6.60 4.61
CA PRO A 37 7.87 -5.42 4.85
C PRO A 37 7.94 -5.01 6.34
N ARG A 38 7.88 -3.71 6.62
CA ARG A 38 7.95 -3.20 7.98
C ARG A 38 6.56 -3.10 8.60
N CYS A 39 5.83 -4.23 8.71
CA CYS A 39 4.42 -4.22 9.08
C CYS A 39 4.18 -3.60 10.45
N GLY A 40 5.05 -3.81 11.44
CA GLY A 40 4.93 -3.18 12.77
C GLY A 40 5.00 -1.64 12.76
N SER A 41 5.57 -1.03 11.72
CA SER A 41 5.60 0.43 11.52
C SER A 41 4.54 0.94 10.53
N CYS A 42 3.73 0.04 9.97
CA CYS A 42 2.77 0.37 8.94
C CYS A 42 1.50 0.98 9.56
N ARG A 43 1.10 2.16 9.08
CA ARG A 43 -0.11 2.87 9.56
C ARG A 43 -1.44 2.22 9.20
N ILE A 44 -1.43 1.27 8.26
CA ILE A 44 -2.61 0.55 7.79
C ILE A 44 -2.49 -0.95 8.08
N GLU A 45 -1.65 -1.32 9.04
CA GLU A 45 -1.38 -2.73 9.39
C GLU A 45 -2.66 -3.46 9.77
N ASP A 46 -3.50 -2.85 10.60
CA ASP A 46 -4.79 -3.34 11.08
C ASP A 46 -5.80 -3.56 9.93
N LEU A 47 -5.73 -2.73 8.89
CA LEU A 47 -6.55 -2.84 7.68
C LEU A 47 -5.96 -3.74 6.60
N CYS A 48 -4.69 -4.16 6.73
CA CYS A 48 -3.98 -4.90 5.71
C CYS A 48 -4.31 -6.40 5.77
N GLU A 49 -4.83 -6.94 4.65
CA GLU A 49 -5.19 -8.35 4.50
C GLU A 49 -4.00 -9.29 4.20
N TYR A 50 -2.76 -8.78 4.23
CA TYR A 50 -1.58 -9.60 4.01
C TYR A 50 -1.36 -10.57 5.17
N LYS A 51 -1.26 -11.87 4.86
CA LYS A 51 -1.22 -12.94 5.89
C LYS A 51 0.15 -13.12 6.56
N GLN A 52 1.24 -12.79 5.87
CA GLN A 52 2.61 -13.01 6.35
C GLN A 52 3.23 -11.72 6.87
N LYS A 53 2.51 -11.04 7.79
CA LYS A 53 2.99 -9.79 8.37
C LYS A 53 4.30 -10.02 9.13
N THR A 54 5.23 -9.07 9.00
CA THR A 54 6.53 -9.12 9.67
C THR A 54 6.71 -7.90 10.58
N SER A 55 6.96 -8.15 11.86
CA SER A 55 7.40 -7.15 12.84
C SER A 55 8.93 -7.02 12.79
N ASP A 56 9.47 -5.83 13.03
CA ASP A 56 10.92 -5.58 13.12
C ASP A 56 11.46 -5.78 14.56
N ASP A 57 10.89 -6.73 15.32
CA ASP A 57 11.49 -7.20 16.59
C ASP A 57 12.81 -7.95 16.32
#